data_AF-A0A8B2HU31-F1
#
_entry.id   AF-A0A8B2HU31-F1
#
_cell.length_a   1.000
_cell.length_b   1.000
_cell.length_c   1.000
_cell.angle_alpha   90.00
_cell.angle_beta   90.00
_cell.angle_gamma   90.00
#
_symmetry.space_group_name_H-M   'P 1'
#
loop_
_entity.id
_entity.type
_entity.pdbx_description
1 polymer ?
#
loop_
_entity_poly.entity_id
_entity_poly.type
_entity_poly.pdbx_seq_one_letter_code
_entity_poly.pdbx_strand_id
1 'polypeptide(L)'
;MTCKGICVRYKAQKPVGTGRYASGQRRCQICEIFIKWEGLWCPCCGYRLRTKPRNLKYKAKLRARVEADSIEAKAIAESPEIEEVAEVKTKSKAKTSKPKTAKKTKAKTACQYCDKLFVNKDKHENRCKKNPNAEVKASPETESIAIKA
;
A
#
# COMPACT_ATOMS: atom_id res chain seq x y z
N MET A 1 12.58 -17.41 -16.80
CA MET A 1 13.86 -17.29 -16.07
C MET A 1 13.63 -17.66 -14.62
N THR A 2 14.29 -18.72 -14.14
CA THR A 2 14.27 -19.16 -12.74
C THR A 2 15.33 -18.42 -11.91
N CYS A 3 15.23 -18.47 -10.59
CA CYS A 3 16.20 -17.87 -9.69
C CYS A 3 17.49 -18.70 -9.64
N LYS A 4 18.65 -18.08 -9.91
CA LYS A 4 19.99 -18.67 -9.82
C LYS A 4 20.66 -18.58 -8.42
N GLY A 5 19.97 -18.06 -7.41
CA GLY A 5 20.49 -17.93 -6.03
C GLY A 5 21.52 -16.81 -5.76
N ILE A 6 22.14 -16.21 -6.78
CA ILE A 6 23.16 -15.14 -6.64
C ILE A 6 22.64 -13.94 -5.82
N CYS A 7 21.35 -13.64 -5.93
CA CYS A 7 20.71 -12.50 -5.27
C CYS A 7 20.70 -12.58 -3.74
N VAL A 8 20.95 -13.77 -3.15
CA VAL A 8 21.02 -13.95 -1.69
C VAL A 8 22.19 -13.17 -1.08
N ARG A 9 23.31 -13.03 -1.81
CA ARG A 9 24.49 -12.25 -1.36
C ARG A 9 24.18 -10.77 -1.16
N TYR A 10 23.22 -10.26 -1.94
CA TYR A 10 22.80 -8.85 -1.92
C TYR A 10 21.51 -8.62 -1.14
N LYS A 11 21.05 -9.63 -0.37
CA LYS A 11 19.79 -9.59 0.37
C LYS A 11 19.83 -8.45 1.40
N ALA A 12 18.86 -7.54 1.29
CA ALA A 12 18.75 -6.42 2.19
C ALA A 12 18.10 -6.82 3.52
N GLN A 13 18.69 -6.38 4.62
CA GLN A 13 18.12 -6.53 5.96
C GLN A 13 16.88 -5.63 6.12
N LYS A 14 15.93 -6.04 6.97
CA LYS A 14 14.72 -5.25 7.22
C LYS A 14 15.10 -4.00 8.03
N PRO A 15 14.87 -2.78 7.50
CA PRO A 15 15.12 -1.58 8.29
C PRO A 15 14.04 -1.48 9.38
N VAL A 16 14.45 -1.06 10.57
CA VAL A 16 13.53 -0.80 11.69
C VAL A 16 12.95 0.60 11.53
N GLY A 17 11.64 0.75 11.75
CA GLY A 17 10.94 2.05 11.71
C GLY A 17 10.69 2.66 10.31
N THR A 18 11.51 2.34 9.30
CA THR A 18 11.37 2.88 7.94
C THR A 18 10.81 1.84 6.96
N GLY A 19 10.12 2.29 5.92
CA GLY A 19 9.59 1.40 4.89
C GLY A 19 10.70 0.93 3.95
N ARG A 20 10.74 -0.37 3.61
CA ARG A 20 11.79 -0.95 2.73
C ARG A 20 12.05 -0.17 1.44
N TYR A 21 10.98 0.25 0.76
CA TYR A 21 11.07 1.00 -0.48
C TYR A 21 11.57 2.45 -0.29
N ALA A 22 11.29 3.05 0.87
CA ALA A 22 11.79 4.38 1.21
C ALA A 22 13.31 4.33 1.45
N SER A 23 13.82 3.24 2.06
CA SER A 23 15.26 3.00 2.21
C SER A 23 15.98 2.58 0.92
N GLY A 24 15.32 2.70 -0.24
CA GLY A 24 15.90 2.32 -1.54
C GLY A 24 15.99 0.80 -1.78
N GLN A 25 15.45 -0.06 -0.91
CA GLN A 25 15.47 -1.50 -1.14
C GLN A 25 14.51 -1.88 -2.28
N ARG A 26 15.00 -2.68 -3.22
CA ARG A 26 14.24 -3.08 -4.40
C ARG A 26 13.84 -4.55 -4.30
N ARG A 27 12.59 -4.89 -4.66
CA ARG A 27 12.12 -6.29 -4.63
C ARG A 27 12.21 -6.93 -6.01
N CYS A 28 12.85 -8.09 -6.10
CA CYS A 28 12.74 -8.93 -7.29
C CYS A 28 11.41 -9.68 -7.28
N GLN A 29 10.70 -9.74 -8.41
CA GLN A 29 9.44 -10.49 -8.48
C GLN A 29 9.64 -12.00 -8.61
N ILE A 30 10.72 -12.42 -9.26
CA ILE A 30 11.03 -13.84 -9.48
C ILE A 30 11.71 -14.43 -8.23
N CYS A 31 12.73 -13.75 -7.72
CA CYS A 31 13.48 -14.21 -6.55
C CYS A 31 12.78 -13.87 -5.23
N GLU A 32 11.70 -13.10 -5.26
CA GLU A 32 10.86 -12.70 -4.12
C GLU A 32 11.55 -11.93 -2.98
N ILE A 33 12.86 -11.72 -3.07
CA ILE A 33 13.67 -11.05 -2.05
C ILE A 33 13.84 -9.55 -2.29
N PHE A 34 14.14 -8.83 -1.20
CA PHE A 34 14.60 -7.44 -1.24
C PHE A 34 16.12 -7.39 -1.33
N ILE A 35 16.63 -6.53 -2.21
CA ILE A 35 18.04 -6.45 -2.56
C ILE A 35 18.48 -4.98 -2.46
N LYS A 36 19.70 -4.75 -1.95
CA LYS A 36 20.38 -3.44 -2.06
C LYS A 36 21.30 -3.51 -3.27
N TRP A 37 20.82 -2.99 -4.41
CA TRP A 37 21.52 -3.01 -5.69
C TRP A 37 21.25 -1.72 -6.45
N GLU A 38 22.26 -1.18 -7.10
CA GLU A 38 22.19 0.12 -7.81
C GLU A 38 21.45 -0.02 -9.15
N GLY A 39 21.60 -1.16 -9.82
CA GLY A 39 20.98 -1.44 -11.12
C GLY A 39 19.46 -1.70 -11.07
N LEU A 40 18.80 -1.47 -12.21
CA LEU A 40 17.34 -1.65 -12.34
C LEU A 40 16.92 -3.13 -12.49
N TRP A 41 17.89 -4.00 -12.79
CA TRP A 41 17.67 -5.42 -13.08
C TRP A 41 18.26 -6.30 -11.97
N CYS A 42 17.59 -7.42 -11.70
CA CYS A 42 18.07 -8.38 -10.71
C CYS A 42 19.34 -9.06 -11.23
N PRO A 43 20.45 -9.08 -10.46
CA PRO A 43 21.69 -9.74 -10.90
C PRO A 43 21.57 -11.27 -11.02
N CYS A 44 20.50 -11.84 -10.49
CA CYS A 44 20.27 -13.29 -10.45
C CYS A 44 19.40 -13.79 -11.61
N CYS A 45 18.23 -13.21 -11.80
CA CYS A 45 17.24 -13.67 -12.77
C CYS A 45 17.03 -12.69 -13.94
N GLY A 46 17.75 -11.57 -13.96
CA GLY A 46 17.62 -10.54 -15.00
C GLY A 46 16.24 -9.86 -15.05
N TYR A 47 15.40 -10.00 -14.03
CA TYR A 47 14.06 -9.38 -14.01
C TYR A 47 14.13 -7.97 -13.45
N ARG A 48 13.29 -7.07 -13.96
CA ARG A 48 13.24 -5.67 -13.52
C ARG A 48 12.82 -5.57 -12.05
N LEU A 49 13.64 -4.93 -11.24
CA LEU A 49 13.40 -4.75 -9.82
C LEU A 49 12.26 -3.75 -9.58
N ARG A 50 11.42 -4.05 -8.59
CA ARG A 50 10.30 -3.21 -8.19
C ARG A 50 10.76 -2.21 -7.14
N THR A 51 10.51 -0.93 -7.40
CA THR A 51 10.80 0.20 -6.49
C THR A 51 9.55 0.75 -5.81
N LYS A 52 8.35 0.40 -6.28
CA LYS A 52 7.07 0.90 -5.76
C LYS A 52 6.19 -0.26 -5.24
N PRO A 53 5.48 -0.08 -4.12
CA PRO A 53 4.51 -1.06 -3.62
C PRO A 53 3.43 -1.40 -4.66
N ARG A 54 2.86 -2.61 -4.60
CA ARG A 54 1.74 -3.04 -5.45
C ARG A 54 0.44 -2.29 -5.16
N ASN A 55 0.09 -2.20 -3.87
CA ASN A 55 -1.22 -1.70 -3.49
C ASN A 55 -1.25 -0.17 -3.54
N LEU A 56 -2.32 0.36 -4.12
CA LEU A 56 -2.57 1.80 -4.24
C LEU A 56 -2.45 2.53 -2.89
N LYS A 57 -3.00 1.96 -1.81
CA LYS A 57 -2.89 2.51 -0.44
C LYS A 57 -1.44 2.73 -0.02
N TYR A 58 -0.58 1.72 -0.19
CA TYR A 58 0.84 1.81 0.19
C TYR A 58 1.64 2.68 -0.79
N LYS A 59 1.22 2.75 -2.06
CA LYS A 59 1.82 3.65 -3.05
C LYS A 59 1.58 5.12 -2.71
N ALA A 60 0.37 5.47 -2.26
CA ALA A 60 0.06 6.82 -1.77
C ALA A 60 0.88 7.16 -0.51
N LYS A 61 0.97 6.24 0.46
CA LYS A 61 1.79 6.44 1.68
C LYS A 61 3.27 6.65 1.36
N LEU A 62 3.82 5.95 0.36
CA LEU A 62 5.20 6.14 -0.07
C LEU A 62 5.40 7.52 -0.69
N ARG A 63 4.48 7.99 -1.53
CA ARG A 63 4.56 9.32 -2.16
C ARG A 63 4.53 10.44 -1.12
N ALA A 64 3.58 10.39 -0.19
CA ALA A 64 3.46 11.39 0.88
C ALA A 64 4.74 11.50 1.72
N ARG A 65 5.44 10.38 1.94
CA ARG A 65 6.71 10.39 2.68
C ARG A 65 7.86 10.95 1.86
N VAL A 66 7.98 10.56 0.59
CA VAL A 66 9.01 11.13 -0.31
C VAL A 66 8.83 12.63 -0.52
N GLU A 67 7.59 13.11 -0.51
CA GLU A 67 7.26 14.54 -0.58
C GLU A 67 7.61 15.27 0.73
N ALA A 68 7.32 14.69 1.89
CA ALA A 68 7.77 15.24 3.16
C ALA A 68 9.30 15.33 3.22
N ASP A 69 9.99 14.25 2.86
CA ASP A 69 11.46 14.19 2.85
C ASP A 69 12.06 15.23 1.87
N SER A 70 11.38 15.55 0.76
CA SER A 70 11.86 16.57 -0.20
C SER A 70 11.60 18.01 0.24
N ILE A 71 10.51 18.26 0.98
CA ILE A 71 10.23 19.57 1.59
C ILE A 71 11.23 19.84 2.72
N GLU A 72 11.50 18.85 3.58
CA GLU A 72 12.51 18.95 4.63
C GLU A 72 13.90 19.23 4.04
N ALA A 73 14.30 18.53 2.97
CA ALA A 73 15.57 18.77 2.31
C ALA A 73 15.69 20.17 1.68
N LYS A 74 14.58 20.73 1.17
CA LYS A 74 14.55 22.10 0.64
C LYS A 74 14.64 23.16 1.74
N ALA A 75 13.94 22.97 2.86
CA ALA A 75 14.00 23.88 4.00
C ALA A 75 15.41 23.97 4.60
N ILE A 76 16.20 22.90 4.53
CA ILE A 76 17.61 22.90 4.96
C ILE A 76 18.52 23.63 3.95
N ALA A 77 18.16 23.67 2.66
CA ALA A 77 18.96 24.31 1.62
C ALA A 77 18.72 25.83 1.49
N GLU A 78 17.59 26.35 1.98
CA GLU A 78 17.23 27.78 1.86
C GLU A 78 17.65 28.65 3.07
N SER A 79 18.30 28.08 4.10
CA SER A 79 18.88 28.86 5.20
C SER A 79 20.41 28.84 5.17
N PRO A 80 21.10 29.90 4.70
CA PRO A 80 22.48 30.15 5.04
C PRO A 80 22.61 31.03 6.31
N GLU A 81 23.53 30.62 7.19
CA GLU A 81 24.14 31.30 8.35
C GLU A 81 23.24 31.41 9.61
N ILE A 82 23.55 30.77 10.75
CA ILE A 82 24.65 31.08 11.69
C ILE A 82 25.25 29.80 12.35
N GLU A 83 26.52 29.97 12.73
CA GLU A 83 27.59 29.13 13.29
C GLU A 83 27.32 28.04 14.37
N GLU A 84 28.14 26.98 14.22
CA GLU A 84 28.92 26.14 15.16
C GLU A 84 28.41 25.64 16.55
N VAL A 85 28.74 24.34 16.77
CA VAL A 85 28.94 23.53 18.01
C VAL A 85 27.96 23.59 19.18
N ALA A 86 27.39 22.43 19.52
CA ALA A 86 27.95 21.56 20.58
C ALA A 86 27.09 20.29 20.81
N GLU A 87 27.74 19.15 21.02
CA GLU A 87 27.14 17.89 21.46
C GLU A 87 26.36 18.01 22.79
N VAL A 88 25.21 17.36 22.92
CA VAL A 88 24.83 16.65 24.18
C VAL A 88 23.99 15.39 23.87
N LYS A 89 24.53 14.23 24.25
CA LYS A 89 23.80 12.97 24.43
C LYS A 89 22.72 13.13 25.52
N THR A 90 21.51 12.62 25.32
CA THR A 90 20.83 11.81 26.35
C THR A 90 19.69 10.98 25.76
N LYS A 91 19.63 9.71 26.19
CA LYS A 91 18.47 8.84 26.07
C LYS A 91 17.30 9.45 26.85
N SER A 92 16.09 9.38 26.31
CA SER A 92 14.90 9.22 27.14
C SER A 92 13.80 8.46 26.42
N LYS A 93 13.38 7.42 27.12
CA LYS A 93 12.29 6.48 26.87
C LYS A 93 11.00 7.16 27.29
N ALA A 94 10.06 7.37 26.38
CA ALA A 94 8.69 7.74 26.72
C ALA A 94 7.70 6.85 25.99
N LYS A 95 6.99 6.05 26.78
CA LYS A 95 5.79 5.30 26.41
C LYS A 95 4.70 6.29 26.04
N THR A 96 3.97 6.06 24.96
CA THR A 96 2.61 6.63 24.82
C THR A 96 1.70 5.62 24.12
N SER A 97 0.77 5.14 24.95
CA SER A 97 -0.59 4.67 24.69
C SER A 97 -1.12 4.60 23.26
N LYS A 98 -1.70 3.43 22.95
CA LYS A 98 -2.77 3.20 21.97
C LYS A 98 -3.85 4.31 21.99
N PRO A 99 -4.26 4.84 20.84
CA PRO A 99 -5.65 5.21 20.60
C PRO A 99 -6.36 4.07 19.86
N LYS A 100 -7.40 3.52 20.50
CA LYS A 100 -8.40 2.70 19.81
C LYS A 100 -9.19 3.64 18.90
N THR A 101 -8.95 3.62 17.59
CA THR A 101 -9.85 4.29 16.64
C THR A 101 -11.02 3.40 16.30
N ALA A 102 -12.20 3.92 16.62
CA ALA A 102 -13.52 3.35 16.43
C ALA A 102 -13.77 2.85 15.01
N LYS A 103 -14.53 1.76 14.95
CA LYS A 103 -15.06 1.11 13.74
C LYS A 103 -16.07 2.06 13.08
N LYS A 104 -15.65 2.87 12.10
CA LYS A 104 -16.57 3.59 11.21
C LYS A 104 -17.35 2.57 10.37
N THR A 105 -18.60 2.33 10.73
CA THR A 105 -19.59 1.70 9.86
C THR A 105 -19.75 2.57 8.61
N LYS A 106 -19.42 2.02 7.43
CA LYS A 106 -19.64 2.72 6.17
C LYS A 106 -21.13 2.77 5.87
N ALA A 107 -21.68 3.99 5.76
CA ALA A 107 -23.03 4.21 5.27
C ALA A 107 -23.19 3.63 3.86
N LYS A 108 -24.28 2.91 3.62
CA LYS A 108 -24.66 2.37 2.31
C LYS A 108 -25.60 3.38 1.64
N THR A 109 -25.44 3.59 0.34
CA THR A 109 -26.26 4.54 -0.44
C THR A 109 -26.95 3.81 -1.58
N ALA A 110 -28.22 4.14 -1.85
CA ALA A 110 -29.05 3.48 -2.87
C ALA A 110 -28.64 3.92 -4.29
N CYS A 111 -28.54 2.97 -5.23
CA CYS A 111 -28.30 3.24 -6.64
C CYS A 111 -29.53 3.90 -7.29
N GLN A 112 -29.33 4.95 -8.12
CA GLN A 112 -30.45 5.66 -8.79
C GLN A 112 -31.19 4.84 -9.86
N TYR A 113 -30.65 3.68 -10.26
CA TYR A 113 -31.17 2.89 -11.39
C TYR A 113 -31.77 1.54 -10.99
N CYS A 114 -31.49 1.06 -9.78
CA CYS A 114 -32.00 -0.24 -9.31
C CYS A 114 -32.35 -0.25 -7.82
N ASP A 115 -32.30 0.92 -7.17
CA ASP A 115 -32.63 1.20 -5.75
C ASP A 115 -31.90 0.35 -4.70
N LYS A 116 -31.01 -0.55 -5.12
CA LYS A 116 -30.21 -1.41 -4.24
C LYS A 116 -29.13 -0.61 -3.52
N LEU A 117 -28.93 -0.94 -2.24
CA LEU A 117 -27.98 -0.29 -1.34
C LEU A 117 -26.56 -0.86 -1.51
N PHE A 118 -25.65 -0.06 -2.07
CA PHE A 118 -24.25 -0.46 -2.26
C PHE A 118 -23.29 0.33 -1.36
N VAL A 119 -22.18 -0.32 -0.97
CA VAL A 119 -21.07 0.30 -0.22
C VAL A 119 -20.18 1.18 -1.12
N ASN A 120 -20.33 1.06 -2.45
CA ASN A 120 -19.51 1.75 -3.44
C ASN A 120 -20.37 2.06 -4.69
N LYS A 121 -21.14 3.14 -4.61
CA LYS A 121 -22.20 3.50 -5.55
C LYS A 121 -21.65 3.83 -6.95
N ASP A 122 -20.53 4.54 -7.06
CA ASP A 122 -19.93 4.96 -8.33
C ASP A 122 -19.55 3.82 -9.27
N LYS A 123 -19.06 2.70 -8.71
CA LYS A 123 -18.66 1.54 -9.53
C LYS A 123 -19.87 0.77 -10.03
N HIS A 124 -20.91 0.68 -9.21
CA HIS A 124 -22.15 0.00 -9.54
C HIS A 124 -22.96 0.83 -10.56
N GLU A 125 -23.10 2.14 -10.37
CA GLU A 125 -23.87 3.01 -11.27
C GLU A 125 -23.33 3.01 -12.69
N ASN A 126 -22.01 3.01 -12.88
CA ASN A 126 -21.41 2.95 -14.22
C ASN A 126 -21.67 1.61 -14.95
N ARG A 127 -21.89 0.53 -14.20
CA ARG A 127 -22.25 -0.78 -14.74
C ARG A 127 -23.77 -0.87 -14.99
N CYS A 128 -24.56 -0.36 -14.05
CA CYS A 128 -26.03 -0.35 -14.10
C CYS A 128 -26.56 0.57 -15.20
N LYS A 129 -25.92 1.72 -15.44
CA LYS A 129 -26.20 2.64 -16.55
C LYS A 129 -25.94 2.02 -17.93
N LYS A 130 -25.00 1.07 -18.04
CA LYS A 130 -24.65 0.40 -19.30
C LYS A 130 -25.47 -0.85 -19.60
N ASN A 131 -26.04 -1.50 -18.58
CA ASN A 131 -26.90 -2.67 -18.77
C ASN A 131 -27.85 -2.83 -17.55
N PRO A 132 -29.05 -2.24 -17.58
CA PRO A 132 -29.96 -2.22 -16.43
C PRO A 132 -30.55 -3.59 -16.07
N ASN A 133 -30.41 -4.62 -16.92
CA ASN A 133 -31.02 -5.94 -16.73
C ASN A 133 -30.01 -7.09 -16.45
N ALA A 134 -28.75 -6.78 -16.13
CA ALA A 134 -27.72 -7.81 -15.94
C ALA A 134 -27.71 -8.49 -14.55
N GLU A 135 -28.53 -8.06 -13.59
CA GLU A 135 -28.58 -8.61 -12.23
C GLU A 135 -29.92 -9.32 -11.89
N VAL A 136 -30.64 -9.84 -12.89
CA VAL A 136 -31.84 -10.68 -12.66
C VAL A 136 -31.53 -12.18 -12.56
N LYS A 137 -30.29 -12.62 -12.82
CA LYS A 137 -29.87 -14.03 -12.56
C LYS A 137 -29.02 -14.17 -11.30
N ALA A 138 -29.60 -13.86 -10.15
CA ALA A 138 -29.13 -14.38 -8.84
C ALA A 138 -30.23 -14.23 -7.79
N SER A 139 -31.42 -14.79 -8.06
CA SER A 139 -32.33 -15.20 -6.98
C SER A 139 -32.12 -16.70 -6.80
N PRO A 140 -31.65 -17.21 -5.64
CA PRO A 140 -32.05 -18.54 -5.25
C PRO A 140 -33.53 -18.41 -4.87
N GLU A 141 -34.40 -18.76 -5.80
CA GLU A 141 -35.79 -19.05 -5.48
C GLU A 141 -35.74 -20.22 -4.48
N THR A 142 -35.97 -19.91 -3.21
CA THR A 142 -36.18 -20.92 -2.17
C THR A 142 -37.53 -21.55 -2.44
N GLU A 143 -37.56 -22.49 -3.38
CA GLU A 143 -38.67 -23.41 -3.51
C GLU A 143 -38.65 -24.34 -2.29
N SER A 144 -39.72 -24.22 -1.52
CA SER A 144 -39.93 -24.92 -0.26
C SER A 144 -40.18 -26.39 -0.55
N ILE A 145 -39.16 -27.24 -0.42
CA ILE A 145 -39.35 -28.69 -0.41
C ILE A 145 -39.97 -29.06 0.94
N ALA A 146 -41.29 -29.22 0.96
CA ALA A 146 -42.03 -29.78 2.08
C ALA A 146 -41.67 -31.27 2.22
N ILE A 147 -40.89 -31.60 3.25
CA ILE A 147 -40.74 -32.99 3.70
C ILE A 147 -41.98 -33.27 4.57
N LYS A 148 -42.88 -34.08 4.03
CA LYS A 148 -44.02 -34.63 4.76
C LYS A 148 -43.53 -35.82 5.58
N ALA A 149 -43.85 -35.80 6.87
CA ALA A 149 -43.52 -36.82 7.87
C ALA A 149 -44.12 -38.19 7.53
#